data_AF-A0A1X2A6M2-F1
#
_entry.id   AF-A0A1X2A6M2-F1
#
_cell.length_a   1.000
_cell.length_b   1.000
_cell.length_c   1.000
_cell.angle_alpha   90.00
_cell.angle_beta   90.00
_cell.angle_gamma   90.00
#
_symmetry.space_group_name_H-M   'P 1'
#
loop_
_entity.id
_entity.type
_entity.pdbx_description
1 polymer ?
#
loop_
_entity_poly.entity_id
_entity_poly.type
_entity_poly.pdbx_seq_one_letter_code
_entity_poly.pdbx_strand_id
1 'polypeptide(L)'
;MEIAMCPMIDLDADIFEYLQARATPFVDTPNTVLRRELGLPEVSESPAASAAGTSTPSPSSVVAERRPVRPTPGVGRRPQKKQKASRQRTRAATGTLLPEDSYIQPLLKVLDDAGGKAPFRDVVDAVGKLMHDKFLPADFETLDSGGIRWQSRLQFVRLRLVERGLLERDSPRGIWVISEAGRKELEESRNSGE
;
A
#
# COMPACT_ATOMS: atom_id res chain seq x y z
N MET A 1 23.68 -1.69 13.80
CA MET A 1 22.62 -0.69 13.58
C MET A 1 21.30 -1.39 13.81
N GLU A 2 20.68 -1.13 14.94
CA GLU A 2 19.43 -1.77 15.36
C GLU A 2 18.29 -1.10 14.59
N ILE A 3 17.73 -1.82 13.61
CA ILE A 3 16.58 -1.34 12.85
C ILE A 3 15.38 -1.46 13.79
N ALA A 4 14.94 -0.35 14.39
CA ALA A 4 13.71 -0.30 15.18
C ALA A 4 12.53 -0.70 14.27
N MET A 5 12.16 -1.97 14.31
CA MET A 5 11.00 -2.51 13.61
C MET A 5 9.74 -2.07 14.37
N CYS A 6 9.04 -1.04 13.88
CA CYS A 6 7.75 -0.66 14.46
C CYS A 6 6.67 -1.69 14.04
N PRO A 7 5.91 -2.26 14.99
CA PRO A 7 4.78 -3.13 14.67
C PRO A 7 3.68 -2.32 13.96
N MET A 8 2.93 -2.97 13.08
CA MET A 8 1.72 -2.38 12.49
C MET A 8 0.59 -2.44 13.52
N ILE A 9 -0.07 -1.31 13.76
CA ILE A 9 -1.13 -1.15 14.76
C ILE A 9 -2.42 -0.80 14.04
N ASP A 10 -3.47 -1.55 14.32
CA ASP A 10 -4.82 -1.24 13.87
C ASP A 10 -5.47 -0.24 14.83
N LEU A 11 -6.17 0.77 14.29
CA LEU A 11 -6.89 1.78 15.07
C LEU A 11 -8.40 1.55 14.95
N ASP A 12 -9.09 1.64 16.07
CA ASP A 12 -10.54 1.66 16.09
C ASP A 12 -11.10 2.91 15.39
N ALA A 13 -12.32 2.80 14.89
CA ALA A 13 -12.93 3.85 14.07
C ALA A 13 -13.11 5.18 14.83
N ASP A 14 -13.48 5.12 16.11
CA ASP A 14 -13.62 6.26 16.99
C ASP A 14 -12.29 6.95 17.28
N ILE A 15 -11.21 6.19 17.44
CA ILE A 15 -9.84 6.70 17.59
C ILE A 15 -9.39 7.39 16.29
N PHE A 16 -9.69 6.81 15.13
CA PHE A 16 -9.35 7.43 13.85
C PHE A 16 -10.10 8.75 13.63
N GLU A 17 -11.39 8.80 13.96
CA GLU A 17 -12.19 10.03 13.92
C GLU A 17 -11.65 11.11 14.86
N TYR A 18 -11.23 10.71 16.08
CA TYR A 18 -10.59 11.61 17.03
C TYR A 18 -9.30 12.23 16.47
N LEU A 19 -8.44 11.42 15.86
CA LEU A 19 -7.21 11.92 15.22
C LEU A 19 -7.53 12.83 14.03
N GLN A 20 -8.52 12.50 13.23
CA GLN A 20 -8.94 13.31 12.08
C GLN A 20 -9.46 14.69 12.50
N ALA A 21 -10.22 14.78 13.60
CA ALA A 21 -10.73 16.05 14.12
C ALA A 21 -9.62 16.99 14.60
N ARG A 22 -8.47 16.45 14.99
CA ARG A 22 -7.31 17.21 15.49
C ARG A 22 -6.21 17.42 14.45
N ALA A 23 -6.37 16.85 13.26
CA ALA A 23 -5.41 16.97 12.17
C ALA A 23 -5.64 18.23 11.32
N THR A 24 -4.55 18.85 10.88
CA THR A 24 -4.56 19.84 9.81
C THR A 24 -4.52 19.13 8.45
N PRO A 25 -5.54 19.31 7.59
CA PRO A 25 -5.60 18.61 6.31
C PRO A 25 -4.36 18.86 5.44
N PHE A 26 -3.81 17.80 4.84
CA PHE A 26 -2.66 17.81 3.93
C PHE A 26 -1.32 18.25 4.54
N VAL A 27 -1.28 18.59 5.83
CA VAL A 27 -0.06 18.96 6.56
C VAL A 27 0.28 17.88 7.57
N ASP A 28 -0.71 17.40 8.32
CA ASP A 28 -0.50 16.39 9.35
C ASP A 28 -0.56 14.95 8.78
N THR A 29 0.35 14.11 9.28
CA THR A 29 0.29 12.65 9.15
C THR A 29 -0.23 12.05 10.46
N PRO A 30 -0.74 10.80 10.48
CA PRO A 30 -1.16 10.16 11.73
C PRO A 30 -0.07 10.18 12.80
N ASN A 31 1.20 10.01 12.41
CA ASN A 31 2.34 10.03 13.34
C ASN A 31 2.60 11.43 13.93
N THR A 32 2.46 12.50 13.14
CA THR A 32 2.65 13.87 13.65
C THR A 32 1.53 14.28 14.59
N VAL A 33 0.27 13.89 14.30
CA VAL A 33 -0.85 14.10 15.24
C VAL A 33 -0.60 13.35 16.53
N LEU A 34 -0.25 12.07 16.47
CA LEU A 34 0.04 11.25 17.66
C LEU A 34 1.21 11.80 18.48
N ARG A 35 2.29 12.25 17.84
CA ARG A 35 3.42 12.86 18.55
C ARG A 35 3.01 14.15 19.27
N ARG A 36 2.24 15.01 18.61
CA ARG A 36 1.69 16.23 19.22
C ARG A 36 0.79 15.91 20.42
N GLU A 37 -0.09 14.92 20.29
CA GLU A 37 -1.00 14.52 21.37
C GLU A 37 -0.28 13.90 22.57
N LEU A 38 0.81 13.17 22.33
CA LEU A 38 1.61 12.55 23.37
C LEU A 38 2.70 13.48 23.93
N GLY A 39 2.78 14.73 23.45
CA GLY A 39 3.81 15.71 23.88
C GLY A 39 5.23 15.32 23.49
N LEU A 40 5.39 14.50 22.43
CA LEU A 40 6.68 14.01 21.94
C LEU A 40 7.31 15.02 20.96
N PRO A 41 8.65 15.09 20.88
CA PRO A 41 9.33 16.00 19.97
C PRO A 41 9.09 15.64 18.49
N GLU A 42 8.91 16.64 17.64
CA GLU A 42 8.82 16.50 16.19
C GLU A 42 10.16 16.02 15.63
N VAL A 43 10.26 14.73 15.27
CA VAL A 43 11.43 14.22 14.55
C VAL A 43 11.24 14.52 13.07
N SER A 44 12.03 15.47 12.56
CA SER A 44 12.12 15.83 11.15
C SER A 44 12.79 14.69 10.36
N GLU A 45 12.05 13.61 10.13
CA GLU A 45 12.49 12.54 9.25
C GLU A 45 12.14 12.88 7.80
N SER A 46 13.13 13.43 7.10
CA SER A 46 13.16 13.51 5.65
C SER A 46 14.38 12.76 5.12
N PRO A 47 14.17 11.68 4.36
CA PRO A 47 15.06 11.26 3.30
C PRO A 47 14.32 11.38 1.94
N ALA A 48 14.90 11.97 0.88
CA ALA A 48 16.32 12.05 0.58
C ALA A 48 16.78 13.38 -0.06
N ALA A 49 17.83 13.94 0.56
CA ALA A 49 18.92 14.78 0.02
C ALA A 49 19.57 14.18 -1.26
N SER A 50 20.37 14.82 -2.13
CA SER A 50 21.02 16.15 -2.20
C SER A 50 21.74 16.28 -3.56
N ALA A 51 21.76 17.49 -4.13
CA ALA A 51 22.91 18.01 -4.86
C ALA A 51 23.12 19.48 -4.45
N ALA A 52 24.37 19.78 -4.09
CA ALA A 52 24.91 21.01 -3.51
C ALA A 52 24.73 22.25 -4.42
N GLY A 53 24.81 23.50 -3.94
CA GLY A 53 25.55 23.93 -2.75
C GLY A 53 25.28 25.38 -2.32
N THR A 54 25.92 25.64 -1.19
CA THR A 54 25.79 26.70 -0.18
C THR A 54 26.34 28.05 -0.63
N SER A 55 25.72 29.15 -0.18
CA SER A 55 26.40 30.19 0.64
C SER A 55 25.51 31.40 0.89
N THR A 56 25.20 31.68 2.16
CA THR A 56 24.88 33.02 2.70
C THR A 56 26.19 33.84 2.75
N PRO A 57 26.18 35.21 2.84
CA PRO A 57 25.68 35.92 4.03
C PRO A 57 24.97 37.28 3.78
N SER A 58 23.96 37.57 4.62
CA SER A 58 23.75 38.76 5.50
C SER A 58 23.93 40.23 4.97
N PRO A 59 23.58 41.29 5.72
CA PRO A 59 22.24 41.91 5.76
C PRO A 59 22.26 43.46 5.49
N SER A 60 21.13 44.09 5.15
CA SER A 60 20.84 45.51 5.50
C SER A 60 19.46 46.01 5.07
N SER A 61 18.84 46.77 6.00
CA SER A 61 17.89 47.90 5.86
C SER A 61 16.58 47.67 5.09
N VAL A 62 15.39 47.95 5.64
CA VAL A 62 14.86 49.25 6.14
C VAL A 62 13.62 48.96 7.03
N VAL A 63 13.54 49.42 8.28
CA VAL A 63 12.87 50.66 8.79
C VAL A 63 11.33 50.74 8.59
N ALA A 64 10.66 51.13 9.69
CA ALA A 64 9.32 51.76 9.81
C ALA A 64 8.09 50.84 9.61
N GLU A 65 6.97 50.90 10.35
CA GLU A 65 6.48 51.73 11.45
C GLU A 65 5.21 51.05 12.06
N ARG A 66 4.62 51.69 13.07
CA ARG A 66 3.65 51.23 14.09
C ARG A 66 2.20 51.02 13.59
N ARG A 67 1.48 50.05 14.23
CA ARG A 67 0.05 49.93 14.69
C ARG A 67 -1.09 50.64 13.90
N PRO A 68 -2.39 50.20 13.91
CA PRO A 68 -3.08 49.46 15.00
C PRO A 68 -4.11 48.36 14.58
N VAL A 69 -4.65 47.68 15.60
CA VAL A 69 -5.74 46.68 15.56
C VAL A 69 -7.11 47.37 15.63
N ARG A 70 -8.08 47.03 14.75
CA ARG A 70 -9.53 46.82 15.04
C ARG A 70 -10.36 46.51 13.77
N PRO A 71 -11.67 46.20 13.90
CA PRO A 71 -12.30 44.89 14.08
C PRO A 71 -12.94 44.32 12.79
N THR A 72 -13.34 43.04 12.84
CA THR A 72 -14.16 42.38 11.81
C THR A 72 -15.55 43.02 11.68
N PRO A 73 -16.13 43.04 10.47
CA PRO A 73 -17.46 42.42 10.33
C PRO A 73 -17.70 41.78 8.95
N GLY A 74 -18.62 40.81 8.92
CA GLY A 74 -19.36 40.46 7.70
C GLY A 74 -19.20 39.02 7.24
N VAL A 75 -19.87 38.10 7.93
CA VAL A 75 -20.16 36.75 7.41
C VAL A 75 -21.07 36.90 6.18
N GLY A 76 -20.46 37.04 5.01
CA GLY A 76 -21.11 36.83 3.72
C GLY A 76 -21.37 35.34 3.52
N ARG A 77 -22.60 34.90 3.76
CA ARG A 77 -23.09 33.58 3.35
C ARG A 77 -22.87 33.39 1.85
N ARG A 78 -22.03 32.44 1.45
CA ARG A 78 -21.96 31.91 0.07
C ARG A 78 -21.20 30.58 0.01
N PRO A 79 -21.49 29.73 -0.99
CA PRO A 79 -22.52 28.71 -1.00
C PRO A 79 -21.95 27.31 -0.68
N GLN A 80 -22.76 26.42 -0.10
CA GLN A 80 -22.38 25.03 0.12
C GLN A 80 -22.02 24.36 -1.23
N LYS A 81 -20.74 24.05 -1.43
CA LYS A 81 -20.28 23.22 -2.56
C LYS A 81 -20.82 21.81 -2.35
N LYS A 82 -21.71 21.41 -3.27
CA LYS A 82 -22.27 20.06 -3.41
C LYS A 82 -21.19 19.01 -3.15
N GLN A 83 -21.40 18.20 -2.11
CA GLN A 83 -20.61 17.00 -1.85
C GLN A 83 -20.55 16.19 -3.14
N LYS A 84 -19.35 15.99 -3.70
CA LYS A 84 -19.15 14.99 -4.75
C LYS A 84 -19.48 13.65 -4.12
N ALA A 85 -20.60 13.06 -4.56
CA ALA A 85 -21.04 11.74 -4.18
C ALA A 85 -19.84 10.78 -4.17
N SER A 86 -19.73 10.00 -3.10
CA SER A 86 -18.76 8.91 -3.02
C SER A 86 -18.89 8.07 -4.29
N ARG A 87 -17.80 8.00 -5.06
CA ARG A 87 -17.73 7.05 -6.18
C ARG A 87 -17.86 5.67 -5.57
N GLN A 88 -19.05 5.07 -5.67
CA GLN A 88 -19.27 3.69 -5.29
C GLN A 88 -18.23 2.86 -6.03
N ARG A 89 -17.34 2.19 -5.28
CA ARG A 89 -16.40 1.21 -5.83
C ARG A 89 -17.23 0.14 -6.52
N THR A 90 -17.35 0.26 -7.84
CA THR A 90 -18.09 -0.70 -8.64
C THR A 90 -17.24 -1.97 -8.63
N ARG A 91 -17.72 -3.02 -7.96
CA ARG A 91 -17.10 -4.34 -8.06
C ARG A 91 -17.03 -4.69 -9.55
N ALA A 92 -15.87 -5.13 -10.02
CA ALA A 92 -15.73 -5.61 -11.39
C ALA A 92 -16.79 -6.69 -11.64
N ALA A 93 -17.45 -6.63 -12.80
CA ALA A 93 -18.48 -7.60 -13.14
C ALA A 93 -17.90 -9.02 -13.16
N THR A 94 -18.64 -9.96 -12.58
CA THR A 94 -18.28 -11.39 -12.57
C THR A 94 -17.96 -11.86 -14.00
N GLY A 95 -16.78 -12.44 -14.23
CA GLY A 95 -16.32 -12.91 -15.54
C GLY A 95 -15.44 -11.92 -16.33
N THR A 96 -15.18 -10.73 -15.81
CA THR A 96 -14.28 -9.74 -16.47
C THR A 96 -12.81 -9.95 -16.12
N LEU A 97 -12.51 -10.77 -15.12
CA LEU A 97 -11.17 -11.00 -14.59
C LEU A 97 -10.86 -12.49 -14.58
N LEU A 98 -9.58 -12.84 -14.70
CA LEU A 98 -9.15 -14.22 -14.60
C LEU A 98 -9.51 -14.79 -13.20
N PRO A 99 -10.14 -15.98 -13.12
CA PRO A 99 -10.48 -16.60 -11.85
C PRO A 99 -9.26 -16.82 -10.96
N GLU A 100 -9.43 -16.69 -9.64
CA GLU A 100 -8.32 -16.85 -8.68
C GLU A 100 -7.72 -18.26 -8.73
N ASP A 101 -8.55 -19.27 -8.96
CA ASP A 101 -8.13 -20.67 -9.04
C ASP A 101 -7.14 -20.90 -10.20
N SER A 102 -7.23 -20.11 -11.27
CA SER A 102 -6.31 -20.18 -12.41
C SER A 102 -4.88 -19.77 -12.06
N TYR A 103 -4.67 -19.06 -10.94
CA TYR A 103 -3.34 -18.63 -10.48
C TYR A 103 -2.66 -19.66 -9.58
N ILE A 104 -3.40 -20.62 -9.02
CA ILE A 104 -2.88 -21.59 -8.05
C ILE A 104 -1.78 -22.44 -8.69
N GLN A 105 -2.10 -23.09 -9.81
CA GLN A 105 -1.17 -23.98 -10.51
C GLN A 105 0.10 -23.25 -11.00
N PRO A 106 -0.01 -22.10 -11.72
CA PRO A 106 1.15 -21.31 -12.13
C PRO A 106 2.03 -20.86 -10.97
N LEU A 107 1.44 -20.44 -9.84
CA LEU A 107 2.20 -19.98 -8.68
C LEU A 107 2.97 -21.11 -8.00
N LEU A 108 2.33 -22.27 -7.79
CA LEU A 108 3.00 -23.44 -7.22
C LEU A 108 4.13 -23.92 -8.14
N LYS A 109 3.89 -23.97 -9.46
CA LYS A 109 4.89 -24.32 -10.46
C LYS A 109 6.11 -23.39 -10.41
N VAL A 110 5.90 -22.08 -10.38
CA VAL A 110 6.99 -21.09 -10.32
C VAL A 110 7.83 -21.26 -9.06
N LEU A 111 7.19 -21.55 -7.92
CA LEU A 111 7.92 -21.80 -6.67
C LEU A 111 8.70 -23.11 -6.72
N ASP A 112 8.13 -24.17 -7.30
CA ASP A 112 8.80 -25.45 -7.45
C ASP A 112 10.00 -25.36 -8.40
N ASP A 113 9.81 -24.72 -9.56
CA ASP A 113 10.87 -24.43 -10.55
C ASP A 113 12.01 -23.59 -9.94
N ALA A 114 11.71 -22.74 -8.94
CA ALA A 114 12.68 -21.94 -8.21
C ALA A 114 13.38 -22.69 -7.05
N GLY A 115 13.20 -24.01 -6.93
CA GLY A 115 13.77 -24.82 -5.85
C GLY A 115 12.97 -24.75 -4.54
N GLY A 116 11.70 -24.39 -4.63
CA GLY A 116 10.74 -24.36 -3.53
C GLY A 116 10.63 -23.03 -2.79
N LYS A 117 11.45 -22.03 -3.11
CA LYS A 117 11.36 -20.70 -2.49
C LYS A 117 11.85 -19.61 -3.41
N ALA A 118 11.15 -18.47 -3.41
CA ALA A 118 11.55 -17.32 -4.21
C ALA A 118 11.07 -15.99 -3.61
N PRO A 119 11.76 -14.87 -3.89
CA PRO A 119 11.28 -13.54 -3.56
C PRO A 119 9.94 -13.24 -4.27
N PHE A 120 9.05 -12.52 -3.58
CA PHE A 120 7.74 -12.12 -4.11
C PHE A 120 7.82 -11.46 -5.49
N ARG A 121 8.79 -10.56 -5.69
CA ARG A 121 8.99 -9.88 -6.99
C ARG A 121 9.26 -10.87 -8.12
N ASP A 122 10.16 -11.82 -7.87
CA ASP A 122 10.55 -12.82 -8.86
C ASP A 122 9.37 -13.76 -9.17
N VAL A 123 8.58 -14.12 -8.15
CA VAL A 123 7.36 -14.93 -8.32
C VAL A 123 6.32 -14.17 -9.16
N VAL A 124 6.06 -12.90 -8.85
CA VAL A 124 5.13 -12.06 -9.62
C VAL A 124 5.57 -11.99 -11.07
N ASP A 125 6.84 -11.68 -11.33
CA ASP A 125 7.37 -11.55 -12.69
C ASP A 125 7.29 -12.87 -13.47
N ALA A 126 7.61 -13.99 -12.83
CA ALA A 126 7.55 -15.31 -13.45
C ALA A 126 6.11 -15.76 -13.73
N VAL A 127 5.18 -15.57 -12.78
CA VAL A 127 3.75 -15.86 -12.98
C VAL A 127 3.18 -14.94 -14.06
N GLY A 128 3.56 -13.67 -14.05
CA GLY A 128 3.17 -12.68 -15.07
C GLY A 128 3.57 -13.10 -16.48
N LYS A 129 4.80 -13.59 -16.66
CA LYS A 129 5.29 -14.13 -17.94
C LYS A 129 4.57 -15.42 -18.34
N LEU A 130 4.36 -16.33 -17.39
CA LEU A 130 3.74 -17.63 -17.64
C LEU A 130 2.24 -17.52 -18.01
N MET A 131 1.56 -16.54 -17.44
CA MET A 131 0.12 -16.33 -17.62
C MET A 131 -0.21 -15.15 -18.53
N HIS A 132 0.80 -14.50 -19.12
CA HIS A 132 0.63 -13.29 -19.94
C HIS A 132 -0.50 -13.45 -20.98
N ASP A 133 -0.53 -14.59 -21.66
CA ASP A 133 -1.48 -14.86 -22.75
C ASP A 133 -2.90 -15.23 -22.26
N LYS A 134 -3.05 -15.47 -20.95
CA LYS A 134 -4.33 -15.83 -20.31
C LYS A 134 -5.00 -14.63 -19.63
N PHE A 135 -4.26 -13.55 -19.38
CA PHE A 135 -4.83 -12.38 -18.74
C PHE A 135 -5.83 -11.66 -19.65
N LEU A 136 -6.93 -11.21 -19.07
CA LEU A 136 -7.90 -10.39 -19.77
C LEU A 136 -7.43 -8.92 -19.73
N PRO A 137 -7.90 -8.06 -20.65
CA PRO A 137 -7.53 -6.64 -20.64
C PRO A 137 -7.77 -5.95 -19.29
N ALA A 138 -8.82 -6.35 -18.57
CA ALA A 138 -9.15 -5.80 -17.26
C ALA A 138 -8.17 -6.23 -16.15
N ASP A 139 -7.43 -7.33 -16.31
CA ASP A 139 -6.43 -7.78 -15.34
C ASP A 139 -5.21 -6.85 -15.30
N PHE A 140 -4.94 -6.13 -16.41
CA PHE A 140 -3.87 -5.13 -16.53
C PHE A 140 -4.28 -3.73 -16.05
N GLU A 141 -5.53 -3.53 -15.65
CA GLU A 141 -5.96 -2.23 -15.12
C GLU A 141 -5.25 -1.90 -13.81
N THR A 142 -4.90 -0.62 -13.68
CA THR A 142 -4.36 -0.05 -12.44
C THR A 142 -5.50 0.21 -11.46
N LEU A 143 -5.31 -0.20 -10.21
CA LEU A 143 -6.16 0.17 -9.09
C LEU A 143 -5.95 1.64 -8.70
N ASP A 144 -6.93 2.21 -8.00
CA ASP A 144 -6.81 3.55 -7.39
C ASP A 144 -5.60 3.67 -6.43
N SER A 145 -5.10 2.55 -5.91
CA SER A 145 -3.90 2.45 -5.06
C SER A 145 -2.58 2.44 -5.84
N GLY A 146 -2.61 2.45 -7.18
CA GLY A 146 -1.43 2.45 -8.05
C GLY A 146 -0.86 1.06 -8.39
N GLY A 147 -1.40 -0.02 -7.80
CA GLY A 147 -1.01 -1.40 -8.14
C GLY A 147 -1.79 -1.95 -9.35
N ILE A 148 -1.28 -3.01 -9.98
CA ILE A 148 -1.98 -3.70 -11.08
C ILE A 148 -2.92 -4.76 -10.50
N ARG A 149 -4.13 -4.89 -11.05
CA ARG A 149 -5.17 -5.82 -10.55
C ARG A 149 -4.70 -7.26 -10.39
N TRP A 150 -4.06 -7.84 -11.39
CA TRP A 150 -3.62 -9.23 -11.32
C TRP A 150 -2.53 -9.45 -10.26
N GLN A 151 -1.68 -8.45 -9.99
CA GLN A 151 -0.68 -8.54 -8.92
C GLN A 151 -1.34 -8.54 -7.54
N SER A 152 -2.34 -7.67 -7.33
CA SER A 152 -3.15 -7.69 -6.11
C SER A 152 -3.88 -9.02 -5.96
N ARG A 153 -4.42 -9.59 -7.04
CA ARG A 153 -5.02 -10.93 -7.04
C ARG A 153 -4.02 -12.01 -6.62
N LEU A 154 -2.79 -11.98 -7.13
CA LEU A 154 -1.77 -12.95 -6.77
C LEU A 154 -1.45 -12.94 -5.26
N GLN A 155 -1.47 -11.77 -4.63
CA GLN A 155 -1.32 -11.65 -3.17
C GLN A 155 -2.49 -12.28 -2.42
N PHE A 156 -3.74 -12.11 -2.88
CA PHE A 156 -4.90 -12.80 -2.30
C PHE A 156 -4.82 -14.32 -2.46
N VAL A 157 -4.40 -14.79 -3.63
CA VAL A 157 -4.19 -16.22 -3.89
C VAL A 157 -3.17 -16.78 -2.90
N ARG A 158 -2.05 -16.08 -2.67
CA ARG A 158 -1.06 -16.49 -1.67
C ARG A 158 -1.66 -16.59 -0.26
N LEU A 159 -2.48 -15.63 0.17
CA LEU A 159 -3.15 -15.70 1.49
C LEU A 159 -3.99 -16.99 1.60
N ARG A 160 -4.80 -17.30 0.59
CA ARG A 160 -5.60 -18.54 0.57
C ARG A 160 -4.74 -19.79 0.56
N LEU A 161 -3.62 -19.79 -0.16
CA LEU A 161 -2.72 -20.95 -0.20
C LEU A 161 -2.00 -21.17 1.14
N VAL A 162 -1.67 -20.09 1.86
CA VAL A 162 -1.14 -20.18 3.22
C VAL A 162 -2.21 -20.74 4.18
N GLU A 163 -3.45 -20.29 4.07
CA GLU A 163 -4.58 -20.82 4.87
C GLU A 163 -4.84 -22.30 4.58
N ARG A 164 -4.71 -22.72 3.31
CA ARG A 164 -4.81 -24.13 2.89
C ARG A 164 -3.57 -24.96 3.25
N GLY A 165 -2.50 -24.35 3.77
CA GLY A 165 -1.26 -25.03 4.11
C GLY A 165 -0.40 -25.43 2.91
N LEU A 166 -0.66 -24.89 1.71
CA LEU A 166 0.12 -25.14 0.48
C LEU A 166 1.36 -24.25 0.36
N LEU A 167 1.34 -23.09 1.02
CA LEU A 167 2.50 -22.22 1.21
C LEU A 167 2.83 -22.12 2.70
N GLU A 168 4.10 -21.92 3.04
CA GLU A 168 4.49 -21.70 4.43
C GLU A 168 4.01 -20.34 4.95
N ARG A 169 3.47 -20.33 6.17
CA ARG A 169 3.04 -19.10 6.86
C ARG A 169 4.23 -18.30 7.39
N ASP A 170 5.22 -19.01 7.94
CA ASP A 170 6.34 -18.42 8.68
C ASP A 170 7.58 -18.20 7.81
N SER A 171 7.38 -17.91 6.52
CA SER A 171 8.47 -17.62 5.58
C SER A 171 9.15 -16.28 5.91
N PRO A 172 10.46 -16.14 5.61
CA PRO A 172 11.16 -14.86 5.72
C PRO A 172 10.45 -13.75 4.94
N ARG A 173 10.53 -12.52 5.44
CA ARG A 173 9.82 -11.38 4.82
C ARG A 173 10.20 -11.23 3.35
N GLY A 174 9.17 -11.20 2.50
CA GLY A 174 9.32 -11.04 1.06
C GLY A 174 9.73 -12.32 0.32
N ILE A 175 9.91 -13.45 1.00
CA ILE A 175 10.17 -14.76 0.40
C ILE A 175 8.92 -15.62 0.55
N TRP A 176 8.51 -16.27 -0.53
CA TRP A 176 7.43 -17.24 -0.53
C TRP A 176 8.04 -18.63 -0.64
N VAL A 177 7.59 -19.55 0.21
CA VAL A 177 8.08 -20.93 0.26
C VAL A 177 6.89 -21.85 0.03
N ILE A 178 7.03 -22.79 -0.91
CA ILE A 178 6.05 -23.85 -1.13
C ILE A 178 6.19 -24.88 -0.02
N SER A 179 5.07 -25.31 0.57
CA SER A 179 5.08 -26.40 1.54
C SER A 179 5.16 -27.75 0.82
N GLU A 180 5.40 -28.82 1.57
CA GLU A 180 5.33 -30.18 1.03
C GLU A 180 3.92 -30.52 0.49
N ALA A 181 2.87 -30.05 1.18
CA ALA A 181 1.49 -30.17 0.70
C ALA A 181 1.27 -29.42 -0.63
N GLY A 182 1.91 -28.24 -0.79
CA GLY A 182 1.89 -27.48 -2.04
C GLY A 182 2.54 -28.23 -3.20
N ARG A 183 3.67 -28.90 -2.97
CA ARG A 183 4.32 -29.74 -4.00
C ARG A 183 3.46 -30.94 -4.37
N LYS A 184 2.85 -31.59 -3.37
CA LYS A 184 1.96 -32.73 -3.60
C LYS A 184 0.74 -32.34 -4.43
N GLU A 185 0.09 -31.21 -4.12
CA GLU A 185 -1.02 -30.68 -4.91
C GLU A 185 -0.61 -30.40 -6.37
N LEU A 186 0.60 -29.86 -6.58
CA LEU A 186 1.14 -29.61 -7.92
C LEU A 186 1.34 -30.92 -8.70
N GLU A 187 1.87 -31.96 -8.06
CA GLU A 187 2.02 -33.29 -8.65
C GLU A 187 0.67 -33.94 -8.96
N GLU A 188 -0.29 -33.90 -8.03
CA GLU A 188 -1.65 -34.42 -8.22
C GLU A 188 -2.36 -33.73 -9.37
N SER A 189 -2.14 -32.41 -9.52
CA SER A 189 -2.71 -31.62 -10.61
C SER A 189 -2.05 -31.92 -11.96
N ARG A 190 -0.75 -32.24 -11.97
CA ARG A 190 -0.06 -32.73 -13.18
C ARG A 190 -0.58 -34.10 -13.59
N ASN A 191 -0.75 -35.01 -12.65
CA ASN A 191 -1.25 -36.36 -12.90
C ASN A 191 -2.75 -36.43 -13.23
N SER A 192 -3.56 -35.46 -12.80
CA SER A 192 -4.99 -35.40 -13.10
C SER A 192 -5.29 -34.73 -14.46
N GLY A 193 -4.29 -34.10 -15.07
CA GLY A 193 -4.41 -33.41 -16.36
C GLY A 193 -3.85 -34.19 -17.55
N GLU A 194 -3.43 -35.44 -17.35
CA GLU A 194 -2.85 -36.36 -18.33
C GLU A 194 -3.82 -37.52 -18.62
#